data_AF-A0A8T1T7X0-F1
#
_entry.id   AF-A0A8T1T7X0-F1
#
_cell.length_a   1.000
_cell.length_b   1.000
_cell.length_c   1.000
_cell.angle_alpha   90.00
_cell.angle_beta   90.00
_cell.angle_gamma   90.00
#
_symmetry.space_group_name_H-M   'P 1'
#
loop_
_entity.id
_entity.type
_entity.pdbx_description
1 polymer ?
#
loop_
_entity_poly.entity_id
_entity_poly.type
_entity_poly.pdbx_seq_one_letter_code
_entity_poly.pdbx_strand_id
1 'polypeptide(L)'
;MALLTDADKKNIQRVWAKLFENPEENGKTIVIRLFRDYPETKAYFKTIPTEGNLQEDPLVRFHGRRIVVALNQVVENLNNWKQACRILDRLADKHKNVHQVPAVNFQSIFQVILNLCKELLGNEFSTEVSLSWEKLFGLLSEQINASYMSTSKS
;
A
#
# COMPACT_ATOMS: atom_id res chain seq x y z
N MET A 1 15.83 -10.44 8.70
CA MET A 1 15.33 -9.38 7.79
C MET A 1 16.32 -9.21 6.65
N ALA A 2 15.94 -9.60 5.44
CA ALA A 2 16.73 -9.29 4.25
C ALA A 2 16.48 -7.82 3.91
N LEU A 3 17.51 -6.98 4.03
CA LEU A 3 17.46 -5.58 3.60
C LEU A 3 17.30 -5.52 2.07
N LEU A 4 16.57 -4.52 1.58
CA LEU A 4 16.49 -4.22 0.15
C LEU A 4 17.89 -3.85 -0.37
N THR A 5 18.34 -4.53 -1.42
CA THR A 5 19.59 -4.17 -2.12
C THR A 5 19.41 -2.86 -2.87
N ASP A 6 20.50 -2.22 -3.31
CA ASP A 6 20.39 -1.00 -4.11
C ASP A 6 19.72 -1.25 -5.48
N ALA A 7 19.85 -2.46 -6.03
CA ALA A 7 19.10 -2.88 -7.21
C ALA A 7 17.60 -2.95 -6.90
N ASP A 8 17.21 -3.54 -5.76
CA ASP A 8 15.81 -3.61 -5.35
C ASP A 8 15.20 -2.21 -5.21
N LYS A 9 15.91 -1.29 -4.55
CA LYS A 9 15.46 0.09 -4.37
C LYS A 9 15.27 0.81 -5.70
N LYS A 10 16.21 0.67 -6.64
CA LYS A 10 16.11 1.27 -7.99
C LYS A 10 14.90 0.72 -8.76
N ASN A 11 14.67 -0.58 -8.70
CA ASN A 11 13.50 -1.21 -9.32
C ASN A 11 12.19 -0.64 -8.74
N ILE A 12 12.09 -0.59 -7.40
CA ILE A 12 10.93 -0.02 -6.71
C ILE A 12 10.70 1.43 -7.12
N GLN A 13 11.74 2.27 -7.09
CA GLN A 13 11.65 3.70 -7.42
C GLN A 13 11.22 3.92 -8.88
N ARG A 14 11.76 3.13 -9.82
CA ARG A 14 11.38 3.21 -11.25
C ARG A 14 9.90 2.93 -11.45
N VAL A 15 9.40 1.84 -10.87
CA VAL A 15 7.99 1.46 -10.97
C VAL A 15 7.11 2.49 -10.26
N TRP A 16 7.54 2.93 -9.08
CA TRP A 16 6.82 3.93 -8.29
C TRP A 16 6.66 5.24 -9.05
N ALA A 17 7.69 5.70 -9.75
CA ALA A 17 7.62 6.89 -10.59
C ALA A 17 6.49 6.81 -11.63
N LYS A 18 6.25 5.64 -12.24
CA LYS A 18 5.14 5.41 -13.18
C LYS A 18 3.78 5.45 -12.49
N LEU A 19 3.64 4.81 -11.34
CA LEU A 19 2.41 4.89 -10.56
C LEU A 19 2.11 6.34 -10.12
N PHE A 20 3.15 7.11 -9.81
CA PHE A 20 3.03 8.49 -9.35
C PHE A 20 2.82 9.52 -10.48
N GLU A 21 2.84 9.13 -11.76
CA GLU A 21 2.44 10.01 -12.88
C GLU A 21 0.96 10.41 -12.79
N ASN A 22 0.10 9.52 -12.26
CA ASN A 22 -1.32 9.80 -12.03
C ASN A 22 -1.78 9.27 -10.65
N PRO A 23 -1.36 9.90 -9.55
CA PRO A 23 -1.52 9.36 -8.21
C PRO A 23 -2.99 9.34 -7.75
N GLU A 24 -3.82 10.26 -8.24
CA GLU A 24 -5.24 10.30 -7.89
C GLU A 24 -6.02 9.16 -8.58
N GLU A 25 -5.84 8.97 -9.89
CA GLU A 25 -6.53 7.90 -10.62
C GLU A 25 -6.01 6.51 -10.24
N ASN A 26 -4.69 6.36 -10.05
CA ASN A 26 -4.11 5.10 -9.61
C ASN A 26 -4.52 4.77 -8.17
N GLY A 27 -4.56 5.77 -7.28
CA GLY A 27 -5.07 5.61 -5.92
C GLY A 27 -6.53 5.18 -5.89
N LYS A 28 -7.39 5.83 -6.68
CA LYS A 28 -8.80 5.45 -6.85
C LYS A 28 -8.93 4.02 -7.36
N THR A 29 -8.14 3.67 -8.39
CA THR A 29 -8.11 2.33 -8.97
C THR A 29 -7.74 1.26 -7.94
N ILE A 30 -6.77 1.55 -7.06
CA ILE A 30 -6.40 0.64 -5.96
C ILE A 30 -7.58 0.37 -5.04
N VAL A 31 -8.32 1.42 -4.61
CA VAL A 31 -9.47 1.25 -3.70
C VAL A 31 -10.59 0.45 -4.36
N ILE A 32 -10.94 0.77 -5.62
CA ILE A 32 -12.02 0.08 -6.33
C ILE A 32 -11.66 -1.40 -6.56
N ARG A 33 -10.41 -1.70 -6.91
CA ARG A 33 -9.95 -3.09 -7.07
C ARG A 33 -9.88 -3.82 -5.74
N LEU A 34 -9.51 -3.16 -4.65
CA LEU A 34 -9.57 -3.75 -3.32
C LEU A 34 -10.99 -4.23 -3.00
N PHE A 35 -12.00 -3.40 -3.23
CA PHE A 35 -13.40 -3.79 -3.00
C PHE A 35 -13.89 -4.88 -3.94
N ARG A 36 -13.45 -4.89 -5.19
CA ARG A 36 -13.85 -5.89 -6.18
C ARG A 36 -13.20 -7.25 -5.91
N ASP A 37 -11.88 -7.26 -5.68
CA ASP A 37 -11.07 -8.47 -5.59
C ASP A 37 -11.08 -9.07 -4.17
N TYR A 38 -11.34 -8.23 -3.15
CA TYR A 38 -11.37 -8.58 -1.73
C TYR A 38 -12.61 -7.96 -1.04
N PRO A 39 -13.83 -8.42 -1.36
CA PRO A 39 -15.08 -7.81 -0.90
C PRO A 39 -15.24 -7.79 0.62
N GLU A 40 -14.57 -8.68 1.36
CA GLU A 40 -14.54 -8.68 2.82
C GLU A 40 -13.97 -7.38 3.40
N THR A 41 -13.10 -6.69 2.66
CA THR A 41 -12.49 -5.44 3.10
C THR A 41 -13.51 -4.30 3.17
N LYS A 42 -14.63 -4.38 2.45
CA LYS A 42 -15.71 -3.37 2.46
C LYS A 42 -16.25 -3.11 3.86
N ALA A 43 -16.25 -4.11 4.75
CA ALA A 43 -16.77 -4.00 6.11
C ALA A 43 -16.05 -2.93 6.97
N TYR A 44 -14.83 -2.54 6.60
CA TYR A 44 -14.04 -1.55 7.35
C TYR A 44 -14.24 -0.11 6.86
N PHE A 45 -14.92 0.07 5.73
CA PHE A 45 -15.15 1.38 5.11
C PHE A 45 -16.52 1.91 5.51
N LYS A 46 -16.59 2.52 6.71
CA LYS A 46 -17.86 3.01 7.29
C LYS A 46 -18.40 4.26 6.62
N THR A 47 -17.53 5.10 6.05
CA THR A 47 -17.90 6.42 5.51
C THR A 47 -17.68 6.54 4.01
N ILE A 48 -17.02 5.56 3.38
CA ILE A 48 -16.70 5.55 1.95
C ILE A 48 -17.64 4.55 1.28
N PRO A 49 -18.36 4.93 0.22
CA PRO A 49 -19.19 4.00 -0.53
C PRO A 49 -18.37 2.82 -1.07
N THR A 50 -18.94 1.62 -1.00
CA THR A 50 -18.29 0.36 -1.43
C THR A 50 -19.00 -0.31 -2.60
N GLU A 51 -20.12 0.26 -3.05
CA GLU A 51 -20.93 -0.17 -4.19
C GLU A 51 -21.41 1.03 -5.02
N GLY A 52 -21.93 0.78 -6.22
CA GLY A 52 -22.44 1.81 -7.12
C GLY A 52 -21.35 2.44 -7.99
N ASN A 53 -21.53 3.71 -8.38
CA ASN A 53 -20.57 4.41 -9.25
C ASN A 53 -19.36 4.94 -8.47
N LEU A 54 -18.51 4.04 -8.00
CA LEU A 54 -17.31 4.37 -7.22
C LEU A 54 -16.28 5.20 -8.00
N GLN A 55 -16.33 5.19 -9.34
CA GLN A 55 -15.39 5.91 -10.20
C GLN A 55 -15.52 7.43 -10.08
N GLU A 56 -16.72 7.91 -9.75
CA GLU A 56 -17.04 9.33 -9.61
C GLU A 56 -17.09 9.78 -8.14
N ASP A 57 -16.91 8.85 -7.20
CA ASP A 57 -17.06 9.15 -5.78
C ASP A 57 -15.84 9.92 -5.22
N PRO A 58 -16.04 11.12 -4.65
CA PRO A 58 -14.95 11.95 -4.15
C PRO A 58 -14.26 11.36 -2.90
N LEU A 59 -14.96 10.55 -2.10
CA LEU A 59 -14.40 9.91 -0.91
C LEU A 59 -13.50 8.73 -1.28
N VAL A 60 -13.88 7.97 -2.31
CA VAL A 60 -13.02 6.92 -2.90
C VAL A 60 -11.73 7.55 -3.44
N ARG A 61 -11.83 8.63 -4.22
CA ARG A 61 -10.66 9.37 -4.72
C ARG A 61 -9.78 9.90 -3.57
N PHE A 62 -10.39 10.50 -2.55
CA PHE A 62 -9.68 11.01 -1.38
C PHE A 62 -8.91 9.91 -0.66
N HIS A 63 -9.54 8.76 -0.38
CA HIS A 63 -8.88 7.65 0.30
C HIS A 63 -7.77 7.04 -0.56
N GLY A 64 -8.01 6.90 -1.87
CA GLY A 64 -7.00 6.47 -2.83
C GLY A 64 -5.73 7.32 -2.78
N ARG A 65 -5.89 8.65 -2.75
CA ARG A 65 -4.76 9.57 -2.59
C ARG A 65 -4.01 9.35 -1.27
N ARG A 66 -4.70 9.05 -0.17
CA ARG A 66 -4.07 8.79 1.13
C ARG A 66 -3.18 7.54 1.10
N ILE A 67 -3.61 6.49 0.41
CA ILE A 67 -2.82 5.27 0.20
C ILE A 67 -1.54 5.59 -0.59
N VAL A 68 -1.68 6.27 -1.73
CA VAL A 68 -0.54 6.61 -2.59
C VAL A 68 0.45 7.52 -1.87
N VAL A 69 -0.02 8.52 -1.11
CA VAL A 69 0.85 9.39 -0.32
C VAL A 69 1.60 8.63 0.76
N ALA A 70 0.95 7.70 1.48
CA ALA A 70 1.61 6.91 2.51
C ALA A 70 2.71 6.01 1.94
N LEU A 71 2.44 5.35 0.81
CA LEU A 71 3.44 4.56 0.09
C LEU A 71 4.56 5.42 -0.48
N ASN A 72 4.26 6.63 -0.98
CA ASN A 72 5.29 7.56 -1.45
C ASN A 72 6.31 7.87 -0.33
N GLN A 73 5.81 8.15 0.87
CA GLN A 73 6.67 8.43 2.02
C GLN A 73 7.57 7.23 2.37
N VAL A 74 7.09 6.00 2.19
CA VAL A 74 7.90 4.79 2.35
C VAL A 74 8.97 4.70 1.25
N VAL A 75 8.59 4.89 -0.01
CA VAL A 75 9.51 4.81 -1.17
C VAL A 75 10.61 5.89 -1.11
N GLU A 76 10.27 7.09 -0.66
CA GLU A 76 11.25 8.17 -0.43
C GLU A 76 12.24 7.85 0.69
N ASN A 77 11.85 6.99 1.64
CA ASN A 77 12.65 6.62 2.80
C ASN A 77 13.27 5.21 2.71
N LEU A 78 13.38 4.61 1.51
CA LEU A 78 14.03 3.28 1.35
C LEU A 78 15.50 3.26 1.81
N ASN A 79 16.19 4.41 1.76
CA ASN A 79 17.55 4.56 2.30
C ASN A 79 17.59 4.90 3.80
N ASN A 80 16.44 5.23 4.39
CA ASN A 80 16.27 5.51 5.82
C ASN A 80 15.13 4.65 6.38
N TRP A 81 15.37 3.34 6.44
CA TRP A 81 14.34 2.38 6.85
C TRP A 81 13.74 2.67 8.23
N LYS A 82 14.55 3.22 9.16
CA LYS A 82 14.06 3.65 10.48
C LYS A 82 12.95 4.71 10.38
N GLN A 83 13.07 5.65 9.43
CA GLN A 83 12.04 6.63 9.18
C GLN A 83 10.80 6.01 8.52
N ALA A 84 10.99 5.06 7.59
CA ALA A 84 9.89 4.30 7.00
C ALA A 84 9.11 3.51 8.07
N CYS A 85 9.78 2.84 9.01
CA CYS A 85 9.14 2.15 10.14
C CYS A 85 8.26 3.09 10.96
N ARG A 86 8.73 4.30 11.30
CA ARG A 86 7.93 5.28 12.06
C ARG A 86 6.66 5.73 11.32
N ILE A 87 6.73 5.84 9.99
CA ILE A 87 5.55 6.15 9.16
C ILE A 87 4.56 5.00 9.23
N LEU A 88 5.05 3.76 9.08
CA LEU A 88 4.24 2.55 9.14
C LEU A 88 3.62 2.35 10.53
N ASP A 89 4.33 2.63 11.61
CA ASP A 89 3.80 2.51 12.98
C ASP A 89 2.59 3.43 13.19
N ARG A 90 2.69 4.69 12.75
CA ARG A 90 1.57 5.65 12.83
C ARG A 90 0.38 5.23 11.96
N LEU A 91 0.66 4.62 10.81
CA LEU A 91 -0.37 4.11 9.92
C LEU A 91 -1.07 2.91 10.54
N ALA A 92 -0.30 1.94 11.04
CA ALA A 92 -0.78 0.73 11.68
C ALA A 92 -1.61 1.06 12.94
N ASP A 93 -1.15 1.99 13.78
CA ASP A 93 -1.88 2.45 14.97
C ASP A 93 -3.28 2.97 14.62
N LYS A 94 -3.40 3.82 13.59
CA LYS A 94 -4.70 4.30 13.12
C LYS A 94 -5.59 3.18 12.58
N HIS A 95 -5.03 2.28 11.77
CA HIS A 95 -5.80 1.18 11.19
C HIS A 95 -6.27 0.18 12.25
N LYS A 96 -5.46 -0.07 13.27
CA LYS A 96 -5.79 -0.92 14.41
C LYS A 96 -6.84 -0.28 15.31
N ASN A 97 -6.56 0.93 15.81
CA ASN A 97 -7.31 1.51 16.93
C ASN A 97 -8.51 2.35 16.51
N VAL A 98 -8.46 2.97 15.33
CA VAL A 98 -9.56 3.83 14.83
C VAL A 98 -10.41 3.08 13.82
N HIS A 99 -9.77 2.46 12.82
CA HIS A 99 -10.47 1.80 11.72
C HIS A 99 -10.80 0.33 12.02
N GLN A 100 -10.20 -0.25 13.06
CA GLN A 100 -10.40 -1.64 13.51
C GLN A 100 -10.17 -2.66 12.38
N VAL A 101 -9.19 -2.38 11.52
CA VAL A 101 -8.79 -3.24 10.40
C VAL A 101 -7.81 -4.30 10.91
N PRO A 102 -8.09 -5.60 10.77
CA PRO A 102 -7.13 -6.67 11.04
C PRO A 102 -5.87 -6.55 10.18
N ALA A 103 -4.70 -6.85 10.76
CA ALA A 103 -3.43 -6.74 10.06
C ALA A 103 -3.38 -7.57 8.76
N VAL A 104 -4.05 -8.73 8.73
CA VAL A 104 -4.09 -9.62 7.56
C VAL A 104 -4.63 -8.94 6.29
N ASN A 105 -5.52 -7.94 6.43
CA ASN A 105 -6.12 -7.25 5.27
C ASN A 105 -5.12 -6.34 4.54
N PHE A 106 -3.96 -6.03 5.13
CA PHE A 106 -2.89 -5.33 4.42
C PHE A 106 -2.30 -6.16 3.29
N GLN A 107 -2.36 -7.49 3.37
CA GLN A 107 -1.91 -8.36 2.29
C GLN A 107 -2.76 -8.18 1.03
N SER A 108 -4.08 -8.01 1.19
CA SER A 108 -5.02 -7.78 0.09
C SER A 108 -4.66 -6.51 -0.69
N ILE A 109 -4.42 -5.39 0.00
CA ILE A 109 -4.05 -4.14 -0.68
C ILE A 109 -2.66 -4.22 -1.33
N PHE A 110 -1.70 -4.92 -0.73
CA PHE A 110 -0.39 -5.13 -1.36
C PHE A 110 -0.50 -5.92 -2.66
N GLN A 111 -1.35 -6.95 -2.71
CA GLN A 111 -1.58 -7.70 -3.94
C GLN A 111 -2.22 -6.83 -5.04
N VAL A 112 -3.20 -5.99 -4.68
CA VAL A 112 -3.81 -5.04 -5.62
C VAL A 112 -2.77 -4.07 -6.20
N ILE A 113 -1.90 -3.52 -5.35
CA ILE A 113 -0.85 -2.59 -5.79
C ILE A 113 0.17 -3.32 -6.69
N LEU A 114 0.57 -4.55 -6.34
CA LEU A 114 1.49 -5.34 -7.16
C LEU A 114 0.92 -5.59 -8.56
N ASN A 115 -0.37 -5.95 -8.64
CA ASN A 115 -1.06 -6.18 -9.90
C ASN A 115 -1.16 -4.90 -10.72
N LEU A 116 -1.47 -3.76 -10.09
CA LEU A 116 -1.45 -2.46 -10.78
C LEU A 116 -0.06 -2.11 -11.31
N CYS A 117 1.00 -2.37 -10.55
CA CYS A 117 2.37 -2.15 -10.99
C CYS A 117 2.74 -3.02 -12.21
N LYS A 118 2.30 -4.28 -12.23
CA LYS A 118 2.44 -5.18 -13.38
C LYS A 118 1.78 -4.62 -14.62
N GLU A 119 0.55 -4.12 -14.49
CA GLU A 119 -0.20 -3.56 -15.63
C GLU A 119 0.42 -2.25 -16.15
N LEU A 120 0.87 -1.37 -15.25
CA LEU A 120 1.47 -0.09 -15.63
C LEU A 120 2.79 -0.24 -16.40
N LEU A 121 3.57 -1.29 -16.11
CA LEU A 121 4.85 -1.54 -16.79
C LEU A 121 4.73 -2.54 -17.95
N GLY A 122 3.67 -3.35 -17.99
CA GLY A 122 3.49 -4.37 -19.00
C GLY A 122 4.72 -5.27 -19.13
N ASN A 123 5.29 -5.33 -20.33
CA ASN A 123 6.46 -6.16 -20.62
C ASN A 123 7.75 -5.75 -19.88
N GLU A 124 7.80 -4.53 -19.32
CA GLU A 124 8.93 -4.07 -18.52
C GLU A 124 8.89 -4.57 -17.07
N PHE A 125 7.77 -5.19 -16.64
CA PHE A 125 7.65 -5.79 -15.31
C PHE A 125 8.30 -7.17 -15.26
N SER A 126 9.63 -7.19 -15.19
CA SER A 126 10.40 -8.43 -15.14
C SER A 126 10.22 -9.19 -13.81
N THR A 127 10.68 -10.45 -13.78
CA THR A 127 10.71 -11.25 -12.56
C THR A 127 11.51 -10.57 -11.44
N GLU A 128 12.64 -9.96 -11.78
CA GLU A 128 13.48 -9.22 -10.81
C GLU A 128 12.73 -8.04 -10.22
N VAL A 129 11.97 -7.30 -11.03
CA VAL A 129 11.13 -6.19 -10.54
C VAL A 129 10.04 -6.72 -9.61
N SER A 130 9.36 -7.81 -9.97
CA SER A 130 8.36 -8.46 -9.10
C SER A 130 8.96 -8.82 -7.74
N LEU A 131 10.13 -9.47 -7.74
CA LEU A 131 10.81 -9.89 -6.52
C LEU A 131 11.23 -8.69 -5.65
N SER A 132 11.68 -7.59 -6.23
CA SER A 132 11.99 -6.37 -5.48
C SER A 132 10.76 -5.80 -4.76
N TRP A 133 9.60 -5.81 -5.42
CA TRP A 133 8.34 -5.36 -4.83
C TRP A 133 7.79 -6.33 -3.77
N GLU A 134 7.88 -7.63 -4.01
CA GLU A 134 7.50 -8.66 -3.03
C GLU A 134 8.35 -8.56 -1.76
N LYS A 135 9.67 -8.31 -1.88
CA LYS A 135 10.54 -8.03 -0.73
C LYS A 135 10.08 -6.80 0.03
N LEU A 136 9.76 -5.70 -0.66
CA LEU A 136 9.26 -4.48 -0.01
C LEU A 136 7.98 -4.80 0.77
N PHE A 137 6.98 -5.42 0.14
CA PHE A 137 5.71 -5.75 0.80
C PHE A 137 5.87 -6.74 1.94
N GLY A 138 6.82 -7.68 1.86
CA GLY A 138 7.23 -8.52 2.99
C GLY A 138 7.70 -7.67 4.18
N LEU A 139 8.62 -6.73 3.94
CA LEU A 139 9.12 -5.82 4.99
C LEU A 139 8.01 -4.91 5.56
N LEU A 140 7.10 -4.40 4.73
CA LEU A 140 5.96 -3.61 5.21
C LEU A 140 5.03 -4.47 6.08
N SER A 141 4.74 -5.70 5.65
CA SER A 141 3.90 -6.64 6.39
C SER A 141 4.52 -6.99 7.74
N GLU A 142 5.82 -7.28 7.79
CA GLU A 142 6.56 -7.53 9.03
C GLU A 142 6.45 -6.34 10.00
N GLN A 143 6.70 -5.11 9.51
CA GLN A 143 6.61 -3.91 10.35
C GLN A 143 5.19 -3.64 10.85
N ILE A 144 4.18 -3.77 9.98
CA ILE A 144 2.77 -3.58 10.36
C ILE A 144 2.38 -4.61 11.41
N ASN A 145 2.71 -5.89 11.21
CA ASN A 145 2.42 -6.94 12.17
C ASN A 145 3.12 -6.69 13.52
N ALA A 146 4.39 -6.26 13.50
CA ALA A 146 5.10 -5.89 14.72
C ALA A 146 4.41 -4.72 15.45
N SER A 147 3.97 -3.70 14.72
CA SER A 147 3.22 -2.56 15.27
C SER A 147 1.88 -3.00 15.87
N TYR A 148 1.16 -3.92 15.20
CA TYR A 148 -0.09 -4.49 15.70
C TYR A 148 0.09 -5.32 16.98
N MET A 149 1.19 -6.04 17.10
CA MET A 149 1.52 -6.82 18.29
C MET A 149 2.07 -5.97 19.44
N SER A 150 2.65 -4.80 19.13
CA SER A 150 3.04 -3.86 20.16
C SER A 150 1.79 -3.32 20.87
N THR A 151 1.74 -3.50 22.19
CA THR A 151 0.76 -2.81 23.01
C THR A 151 1.07 -1.33 22.93
N SER A 152 0.07 -0.50 22.59
CA SER A 152 0.25 0.95 22.64
C SER A 152 0.73 1.27 24.05
N LYS A 153 1.96 1.75 24.19
CA LYS A 153 2.36 2.37 25.45
C LYS A 153 1.48 3.60 25.59
N SER A 154 0.52 3.51 26.51
CA SER A 154 -0.26 4.62 27.05
C SER A 154 0.65 5.76 27.47
#